data_AF-A0A482IPJ2-F1
#
_entry.id   AF-A0A482IPJ2-F1
#
_cell.length_a   1.000
_cell.length_b   1.000
_cell.length_c   1.000
_cell.angle_alpha   90.00
_cell.angle_beta   90.00
_cell.angle_gamma   90.00
#
_symmetry.space_group_name_H-M   'P 1'
#
loop_
_entity.id
_entity.type
_entity.pdbx_description
1 polymer ?
#
loop_
_entity_poly.entity_id
_entity_poly.type
_entity_poly.pdbx_seq_one_letter_code
_entity_poly.pdbx_strand_id
1 'polypeptide(L)' 'MADEFIEHVTIDGERWDQLAARYYGDASAFGRIIDVNPHVPIGPTLVGGVWLRIPIIDLVTATPDLELPPWL' A
#
# COMPACT_ATOMS: atom_id res chain seq x y z
N MET A 1 -9.84 18.42 9.22
CA MET A 1 -10.12 16.97 9.18
C MET A 1 -8.78 16.34 8.84
N ALA A 2 -8.24 15.49 9.70
CA ALA A 2 -6.94 14.88 9.45
C ALA A 2 -7.22 13.64 8.61
N ASP A 3 -7.06 13.75 7.30
CA ASP A 3 -7.01 12.58 6.43
C ASP A 3 -5.74 11.80 6.83
N GLU A 4 -5.93 10.72 7.57
CA GLU A 4 -4.82 9.89 8.06
C GLU A 4 -4.38 8.97 6.91
N PHE A 5 -3.14 9.15 6.44
CA PHE A 5 -2.56 8.35 5.38
C PHE A 5 -1.29 7.68 5.90
N ILE A 6 -1.06 6.44 5.48
CA ILE A 6 0.21 5.75 5.67
C ILE A 6 1.06 5.99 4.41
N GLU A 7 2.27 6.51 4.60
CA GLU A 7 3.26 6.54 3.55
C GLU A 7 3.93 5.16 3.46
N HIS A 8 3.73 4.49 2.33
CA HIS A 8 4.34 3.19 2.05
C HIS A 8 5.27 3.31 0.85
N VAL A 9 6.46 2.74 0.94
CA VAL A 9 7.38 2.63 -0.20
C VAL A 9 7.21 1.26 -0.81
N THR A 10 6.75 1.20 -2.05
CA THR A 10 6.57 -0.05 -2.78
C THR A 10 7.90 -0.75 -3.01
N ILE A 11 7.88 -2.07 -3.07
CA ILE A 11 9.02 -2.88 -3.54
C ILE A 11 8.78 -3.36 -4.98
N ASP A 12 9.87 -3.72 -5.66
CA ASP A 12 9.77 -4.22 -7.03
C ASP A 12 9.00 -5.54 -7.08
N GLY A 13 7.96 -5.58 -7.91
CA GLY A 13 7.08 -6.74 -8.02
C GLY A 13 5.89 -6.75 -7.05
N GLU A 14 5.72 -5.73 -6.22
CA GLU A 14 4.58 -5.61 -5.30
C GLU A 14 3.26 -5.41 -6.08
N ARG A 15 2.13 -5.92 -5.59
CA ARG A 15 0.82 -5.79 -6.27
C ARG A 15 -0.15 -4.96 -5.46
N TRP A 16 -1.02 -4.23 -6.16
CA TRP A 16 -2.10 -3.43 -5.56
C TRP A 16 -3.02 -4.24 -4.65
N ASP A 17 -3.40 -5.45 -5.10
CA ASP A 17 -4.19 -6.43 -4.33
C ASP A 17 -3.51 -6.82 -3.01
N GLN A 18 -2.20 -7.10 -3.04
CA GLN A 18 -1.42 -7.45 -1.86
C GLN A 18 -1.33 -6.28 -0.88
N LEU A 19 -1.18 -5.06 -1.41
CA LEU A 19 -1.16 -3.85 -0.60
C LEU A 19 -2.51 -3.64 0.09
N ALA A 20 -3.61 -3.77 -0.63
CA ALA A 20 -4.94 -3.65 -0.06
C ALA A 20 -5.25 -4.76 0.95
N ALA A 21 -4.91 -6.01 0.65
CA ALA A 21 -5.05 -7.12 1.60
C ALA A 21 -4.20 -6.89 2.87
N ARG A 22 -3.00 -6.32 2.73
CA ARG A 22 -2.10 -6.01 3.83
C ARG A 22 -2.59 -4.88 4.71
N TYR A 23 -3.07 -3.79 4.13
CA TYR A 23 -3.45 -2.58 4.88
C TYR A 23 -4.91 -2.58 5.32
N TYR A 24 -5.78 -3.25 4.56
CA TYR A 24 -7.23 -3.26 4.79
C TYR A 24 -7.78 -4.64 5.16
N GLY A 25 -6.98 -5.71 5.05
CA GLY A 25 -7.49 -7.08 5.13
C GLY A 25 -8.33 -7.49 3.91
N ASP A 26 -8.51 -6.59 2.93
CA ASP A 26 -9.35 -6.81 1.76
C ASP A 26 -8.59 -6.51 0.46
N ALA A 27 -8.37 -7.58 -0.31
CA ALA A 27 -7.73 -7.53 -1.60
C ALA A 27 -8.47 -6.66 -2.63
N SER A 28 -9.79 -6.46 -2.52
CA SER A 28 -10.56 -5.68 -3.48
C SER A 28 -10.54 -4.18 -3.18
N ALA A 29 -10.06 -3.77 -2.02
CA ALA A 29 -10.01 -2.39 -1.56
C ALA A 29 -8.87 -1.55 -2.18
N PHE A 30 -8.07 -2.11 -3.10
CA PHE A 30 -6.99 -1.38 -3.77
C PHE A 30 -7.47 -0.17 -4.56
N GLY A 31 -8.73 -0.16 -5.01
CA GLY A 31 -9.30 0.96 -5.76
C GLY A 31 -9.18 2.28 -5.02
N ARG A 32 -9.23 2.26 -3.68
CA ARG A 32 -9.08 3.44 -2.82
C ARG A 32 -7.65 3.98 -2.83
N ILE A 33 -6.67 3.09 -2.87
CA ILE A 33 -5.25 3.47 -2.94
C ILE A 33 -4.98 4.09 -4.32
N ILE A 34 -5.54 3.53 -5.39
CA ILE A 34 -5.41 4.07 -6.74
C ILE A 34 -6.04 5.47 -6.84
N ASP A 35 -7.23 5.66 -6.26
CA ASP A 35 -7.97 6.93 -6.31
C ASP A 35 -7.18 8.10 -5.72
N VAL A 36 -6.47 7.86 -4.60
CA VAL A 36 -5.63 8.89 -3.97
C VAL A 36 -4.22 9.00 -4.55
N ASN A 37 -3.79 8.01 -5.35
CA ASN A 37 -2.49 8.00 -6.05
C ASN A 37 -2.65 7.97 -7.58
N PRO A 38 -3.34 8.95 -8.20
CA PRO A 38 -3.55 8.97 -9.65
C PRO A 38 -2.25 9.20 -10.45
N HIS A 39 -1.17 9.59 -9.77
CA HIS A 39 0.16 9.77 -10.35
C HIS A 39 0.91 8.43 -10.55
N VAL A 40 0.47 7.36 -9.90
CA VAL A 40 1.10 6.03 -10.03
C VAL A 40 0.40 5.25 -11.14
N PRO A 41 1.15 4.73 -12.12
CA PRO A 41 0.56 3.93 -13.18
C PRO A 41 -0.03 2.63 -12.64
N ILE A 42 -1.26 2.33 -13.06
CA ILE A 42 -1.93 1.08 -12.70
C ILE A 42 -1.35 -0.05 -13.56
N GLY A 43 -0.32 -0.71 -13.02
CA GLY A 43 0.33 -1.87 -13.63
C GLY A 43 -0.06 -3.21 -12.98
N PRO A 44 0.31 -4.34 -13.61
CA PRO A 44 0.18 -5.66 -13.02
C PRO A 44 1.01 -5.82 -11.74
N THR A 45 2.13 -5.09 -11.67
CA THR A 45 3.03 -4.95 -10.52
C THR A 45 3.46 -3.49 -10.40
N LEU A 46 3.73 -3.08 -9.17
CA LEU A 46 4.31 -1.81 -8.78
C LEU A 46 5.83 -1.91 -8.92
N VAL A 47 6.43 -0.82 -9.38
CA VAL A 47 7.88 -0.66 -9.39
C VAL A 47 8.33 -0.34 -7.96
N GLY A 48 9.49 -0.87 -7.56
CA GLY A 48 10.06 -0.56 -6.25
C GLY A 48 10.52 0.89 -6.13
N GLY A 49 10.39 1.48 -4.95
CA GLY A 49 10.81 2.85 -4.65
C GLY A 49 9.77 3.92 -4.98
N VAL A 50 8.50 3.55 -5.21
CA VAL A 50 7.40 4.51 -5.38
C VAL A 50 6.75 4.78 -4.03
N TRP A 51 6.54 6.06 -3.74
CA TRP A 51 5.83 6.50 -2.54
C TRP A 51 4.32 6.43 -2.77
N LEU A 52 3.65 5.54 -2.07
CA LEU A 52 2.19 5.40 -2.06
C LEU A 52 1.60 5.97 -0.79
N ARG A 53 0.51 6.74 -0.95
CA ARG A 53 -0.32 7.20 0.15
C ARG A 53 -1.48 6.25 0.33
N ILE A 54 -1.54 5.57 1.46
CA ILE A 54 -2.58 4.58 1.74
C ILE A 54 -3.56 5.20 2.72
N PRO A 55 -4.81 5.51 2.30
CA PRO A 55 -5.78 6.11 3.20
C PRO A 55 -6.15 5.13 4.30
N ILE A 56 -6.06 5.55 5.56
CA ILE A 56 -6.43 4.72 6.70
C ILE A 56 -7.94 4.67 6.79
N ILE A 57 -8.45 3.45 6.78
CA ILE A 57 -9.82 3.14 7.14
C ILE A 57 -9.74 2.38 8.46
N ASP A 58 -10.71 2.58 9.35
CA ASP A 58 -10.78 1.99 10.70
C ASP A 58 -10.92 0.44 10.72
N LEU A 59 -10.40 -0.28 9.72
CA LEU A 59 -10.31 -1.74 9.71
C LEU A 59 -8.95 -2.16 10.28
N VAL A 60 -8.99 -2.56 11.56
CA VAL A 60 -8.11 -3.50 12.26
C VAL A 60 -6.70 -3.61 11.67
N THR A 61 -5.75 -3.03 12.41
CA THR A 61 -4.30 -3.10 12.25
C THR A 61 -3.82 -4.50 11.82
N ALA A 62 -3.70 -4.72 10.51
CA ALA A 62 -2.87 -5.77 9.98
C ALA A 62 -1.44 -5.23 9.95
N THR A 63 -0.67 -5.54 10.99
CA THR A 63 0.80 -5.46 10.95
C THR A 63 1.29 -6.56 10.04
N PRO A 64 1.83 -6.26 8.84
CA PRO A 64 2.67 -7.22 8.17
C PRO A 64 4.01 -7.27 8.91
N ASP A 65 4.32 -8.40 9.52
CA ASP A 65 5.67 -8.85 9.78
C ASP A 65 6.42 -8.97 8.44
N LEU A 66 6.74 -7.82 7.84
CA LEU A 66 7.88 -7.75 6.96
C LEU A 66 9.08 -7.71 7.89
N GLU A 67 9.67 -8.88 8.09
CA GLU A 67 11.10 -9.01 8.31
C GLU A 67 11.81 -8.27 7.16
N LEU A 68 11.88 -6.94 7.27
CA LEU A 68 12.69 -6.11 6.40
C LEU A 68 14.12 -6.59 6.63
N PRO A 69 14.83 -7.05 5.59
CA PRO A 69 16.20 -7.49 5.76
C PRO A 69 17.02 -6.34 6.35
N PRO A 70 17.92 -6.60 7.31
CA PRO A 70 18.72 -5.58 7.95
C PRO A 70 19.77 -5.12 6.94
N TRP A 71 19.55 -3.98 6.30
CA TRP A 71 20.60 -3.37 5.48
C TRP A 71 21.55 -2.58 6.39
N LEU A 72 22.56 -3.32 6.87
CA LEU A 72 23.91 -2.92 7.35
C LEU A 72 24.02 -1.91 8.51
#